data_AF-A0A952LBE8-F1
#
_entry.id   AF-A0A952LBE8-F1
#
_cell.length_a   1.000
_cell.length_b   1.000
_cell.length_c   1.000
_cell.angle_alpha   90.00
_cell.angle_beta   90.00
_cell.angle_gamma   90.00
#
_symmetry.space_group_name_H-M   'P 1'
#
loop_
_entity.id
_entity.type
_entity.pdbx_description
1 polymer ?
#
loop_
_entity_poly.entity_id
_entity_poly.type
_entity_poly.pdbx_seq_one_letter_code
_entity_poly.pdbx_strand_id
1 'polypeptide(L)'
;MWDTKARIPFDASLLTERSDPAARDRLLALIAERPGITVEELHSLRLPGLFADLRAFHRDGAIRTSTEPPRFFERGTRIYPALD
;
A
#
# COMPACT_ATOMS: atom_id res chain seq x y z
N MET A 1 18.10 -12.71 10.55
CA MET A 1 18.40 -12.39 9.14
C MET A 1 17.14 -11.79 8.54
N TRP A 2 17.18 -10.55 8.04
CA TRP A 2 16.02 -9.95 7.37
C TRP A 2 15.74 -10.71 6.07
N ASP A 3 14.51 -11.19 5.89
CA ASP A 3 14.08 -11.79 4.63
C ASP A 3 13.77 -10.68 3.61
N THR A 4 14.76 -10.40 2.76
CA THR A 4 14.67 -9.39 1.69
C THR A 4 13.82 -9.83 0.51
N LYS A 5 13.47 -11.14 0.42
CA LYS A 5 12.52 -11.66 -0.58
C LYS A 5 11.08 -11.39 -0.15
N ALA A 6 10.79 -11.49 1.14
CA ALA A 6 9.45 -11.21 1.66
C ALA A 6 9.18 -9.70 1.80
N ARG A 7 10.18 -8.92 2.24
CA ARG A 7 10.01 -7.49 2.55
C ARG A 7 10.55 -6.59 1.46
N ILE A 8 9.87 -5.45 1.27
CA ILE A 8 10.36 -4.33 0.48
C ILE A 8 11.59 -3.74 1.20
N PRO A 9 12.70 -3.46 0.49
CA PRO A 9 13.85 -2.81 1.09
C PRO A 9 13.42 -1.51 1.73
N PHE A 10 13.82 -1.30 2.98
CA PHE A 10 13.49 -0.07 3.67
C PHE A 10 14.21 1.10 3.00
N ASP A 11 13.43 2.00 2.42
CA ASP A 11 13.91 3.28 1.91
C ASP A 11 13.47 4.40 2.87
N ALA A 12 14.42 5.17 3.38
CA ALA A 12 14.16 6.25 4.32
C ALA A 12 13.31 7.38 3.70
N SER A 13 13.33 7.51 2.36
CA SER A 13 12.47 8.45 1.61
C SER A 13 10.98 8.21 1.89
N LEU A 14 10.60 6.96 2.16
CA LEU A 14 9.23 6.53 2.47
C LEU A 14 8.70 7.06 3.80
N LEU A 15 9.58 7.58 4.66
CA LEU A 15 9.20 8.24 5.91
C LEU A 15 8.97 9.75 5.76
N THR A 16 9.52 10.35 4.71
CA THR A 16 9.57 11.82 4.54
C THR A 16 8.67 12.34 3.43
N GLU A 17 8.35 11.50 2.44
CA GLU A 17 7.47 11.89 1.34
C GLU A 17 6.03 11.98 1.82
N ARG A 18 5.53 13.21 1.93
CA ARG A 18 4.13 13.49 2.23
C ARG A 18 3.30 13.23 0.99
N SER A 19 2.27 12.41 1.14
CA SER A 19 1.20 12.30 0.16
C SER A 19 0.36 13.58 0.14
N ASP A 20 -0.22 13.90 -1.02
CA ASP A 20 -1.22 14.96 -1.17
C ASP A 20 -2.62 14.34 -1.44
N PRO A 21 -3.72 15.11 -1.33
CA PRO A 21 -5.06 14.57 -1.56
C PRO A 21 -5.25 13.94 -2.94
N ALA A 22 -4.64 14.49 -3.99
CA ALA A 22 -4.78 13.95 -5.35
C ALA A 22 -4.04 12.61 -5.51
N ALA A 23 -2.89 12.45 -4.85
CA ALA A 23 -2.16 11.18 -4.79
C ALA A 23 -2.96 10.10 -4.06
N ARG A 24 -3.66 10.46 -2.98
CA ARG A 24 -4.58 9.57 -2.24
C ARG A 24 -5.73 9.10 -3.12
N ASP A 25 -6.39 10.01 -3.81
CA ASP A 25 -7.50 9.69 -4.72
C ASP A 25 -7.03 8.79 -5.86
N ARG A 26 -5.86 9.09 -6.43
CA ARG A 26 -5.25 8.25 -7.48
C ARG A 26 -4.92 6.85 -6.99
N LEU A 27 -4.42 6.71 -5.76
CA LEU A 27 -4.14 5.40 -5.16
C LEU A 27 -5.42 4.58 -4.97
N LEU A 28 -6.50 5.21 -4.48
CA LEU A 28 -7.80 4.54 -4.35
C LEU A 28 -8.36 4.11 -5.71
N ALA A 29 -8.32 4.99 -6.71
CA ALA A 29 -8.74 4.68 -8.07
C ALA A 29 -7.95 3.49 -8.64
N LEU A 30 -6.63 3.48 -8.46
CA LEU A 30 -5.77 2.38 -8.91
C LEU A 30 -6.14 1.04 -8.24
N ILE A 31 -6.42 1.05 -6.94
CA ILE A 31 -6.84 -0.16 -6.20
C ILE A 31 -8.20 -0.66 -6.70
N ALA A 32 -9.12 0.26 -7.01
CA ALA A 32 -10.42 -0.07 -7.57
C ALA A 32 -10.32 -0.66 -9.00
N GLU A 33 -9.44 -0.10 -9.84
CA GLU A 33 -9.18 -0.57 -11.20
C GLU A 33 -8.44 -1.92 -11.23
N ARG A 34 -7.61 -2.19 -10.22
CA ARG A 34 -6.80 -3.42 -10.13
C ARG A 34 -6.96 -4.12 -8.77
N PRO A 35 -8.12 -4.73 -8.47
CA PRO A 35 -8.32 -5.45 -7.23
C PRO A 35 -7.29 -6.58 -7.04
N GLY A 36 -6.67 -6.62 -5.87
CA GLY A 36 -5.64 -7.61 -5.55
C GLY A 36 -4.22 -7.20 -5.98
N ILE A 37 -4.02 -5.95 -6.41
CA ILE A 37 -2.68 -5.39 -6.64
C ILE A 37 -1.80 -5.61 -5.40
N THR A 38 -0.58 -6.05 -5.63
CA THR A 38 0.37 -6.33 -4.55
C THR A 38 1.04 -5.05 -4.08
N VAL A 39 1.50 -5.05 -2.83
CA VAL A 39 2.32 -3.95 -2.29
C VAL A 39 3.59 -3.75 -3.13
N GLU A 40 4.21 -4.82 -3.64
CA GLU A 40 5.39 -4.69 -4.53
C GLU A 40 5.07 -3.93 -5.81
N GLU A 41 3.94 -4.21 -6.45
CA GLU A 41 3.50 -3.49 -7.64
C GLU A 41 3.23 -2.01 -7.32
N LEU A 42 2.55 -1.71 -6.21
CA LEU A 42 2.31 -0.33 -5.79
C LEU A 42 3.62 0.41 -5.48
N HIS A 43 4.56 -0.25 -4.79
CA HIS A 43 5.85 0.33 -4.45
C HIS A 43 6.70 0.63 -5.71
N SER A 44 6.59 -0.19 -6.74
CA SER A 44 7.28 0.01 -8.01
C SER A 44 6.85 1.30 -8.73
N LEU A 45 5.66 1.82 -8.41
CA LEU A 45 5.15 3.10 -8.94
C LEU A 45 5.73 4.33 -8.24
N ARG A 46 6.48 4.16 -7.15
CA ARG A 46 7.10 5.25 -6.37
C ARG A 46 6.10 6.34 -5.96
N LEU A 47 4.94 5.91 -5.47
CA LEU A 47 3.91 6.82 -4.98
C LEU A 47 4.35 7.45 -3.64
N PRO A 48 4.39 8.79 -3.52
CA PRO A 48 4.69 9.48 -2.27
C PRO A 48 3.75 9.05 -1.15
N GLY A 49 4.27 8.76 0.04
CA GLY A 49 3.46 8.44 1.22
C GLY A 49 2.67 7.12 1.15
N LEU A 50 2.93 6.25 0.16
CA LEU A 50 2.20 4.99 -0.09
C LEU A 50 1.83 4.21 1.18
N PHE A 51 2.82 3.90 2.03
CA PHE A 51 2.58 3.08 3.22
C PHE A 51 1.79 3.80 4.31
N ALA A 52 1.87 5.13 4.37
CA ALA A 52 1.04 5.92 5.29
C ALA A 52 -0.42 5.89 4.83
N ASP A 53 -0.65 6.07 3.53
CA ASP A 53 -1.99 6.06 2.94
C ASP A 53 -2.65 4.68 3.02
N LEU A 54 -1.93 3.59 2.70
CA LEU A 54 -2.44 2.22 2.86
C LEU A 54 -2.86 1.93 4.30
N ARG A 55 -2.08 2.37 5.29
CA ARG A 55 -2.45 2.23 6.71
C ARG A 55 -3.68 3.04 7.08
N ALA A 56 -3.81 4.26 6.53
CA ALA A 56 -4.97 5.12 6.78
C ALA A 56 -6.23 4.49 6.16
N PHE A 57 -6.19 4.14 4.88
CA PHE A 57 -7.32 3.52 4.18
C PHE A 57 -7.78 2.22 4.80
N HIS A 58 -6.87 1.35 5.25
CA HIS A 58 -7.25 0.11 5.94
C HIS A 58 -7.93 0.40 7.28
N ARG A 59 -7.42 1.37 8.04
CA ARG A 59 -8.01 1.78 9.32
C ARG A 59 -9.40 2.40 9.12
N ASP A 60 -9.57 3.17 8.05
CA ASP A 60 -10.82 3.83 7.70
C ASP A 60 -11.80 2.88 7.00
N GLY A 61 -11.41 1.62 6.76
CA GLY A 61 -12.24 0.60 6.12
C GLY A 61 -12.42 0.77 4.61
N ALA A 62 -11.66 1.65 3.95
CA ALA A 62 -11.75 1.90 2.51
C ALA A 62 -11.11 0.78 1.65
N ILE A 63 -10.22 -0.02 2.25
CA ILE A 63 -9.57 -1.16 1.59
C ILE A 63 -9.54 -2.38 2.52
N ARG A 64 -9.40 -3.56 1.92
CA ARG A 64 -9.15 -4.83 2.61
C ARG A 64 -7.82 -5.42 2.15
N THR A 65 -7.22 -6.26 2.99
CA THR A 65 -5.95 -6.93 2.69
C THR A 65 -6.08 -8.46 2.73
N SER A 66 -5.26 -9.17 1.96
CA SER A 66 -5.25 -10.64 1.96
C SER A 66 -4.71 -11.27 3.26
N THR A 67 -4.13 -10.45 4.14
CA THR A 67 -3.56 -10.88 5.42
C THR A 67 -4.07 -9.98 6.53
N GLU A 68 -4.32 -10.56 7.70
CA GLU A 68 -4.69 -9.84 8.91
C GLU A 68 -3.80 -10.32 10.09
N PRO A 69 -3.11 -9.41 10.82
CA PRO A 69 -2.97 -7.98 10.54
C PRO A 69 -2.11 -7.74 9.27
N PRO A 70 -2.39 -6.67 8.49
CA PRO A 70 -1.64 -6.39 7.27
C PRO A 70 -0.20 -6.01 7.57
N ARG A 71 0.71 -6.55 6.78
CA ARG A 71 2.13 -6.20 6.81
C ARG A 71 2.46 -5.46 5.53
N PHE A 72 2.15 -4.16 5.51
CA PHE A 72 2.27 -3.35 4.30
C PHE A 72 3.69 -3.23 3.74
N PHE A 73 4.75 -3.65 4.44
CA PHE A 73 6.10 -3.74 3.86
C PHE A 73 6.37 -5.11 3.20
N GLU A 74 5.47 -6.08 3.30
CA GLU A 74 5.60 -7.40 2.68
C GLU A 74 5.07 -7.37 1.25
N ARG A 75 5.94 -7.75 0.31
CA ARG A 75 5.73 -7.67 -1.14
C ARG A 75 4.44 -8.34 -1.59
N GLY A 76 4.16 -9.53 -1.03
CA GLY A 76 3.01 -10.36 -1.39
C GLY A 76 1.68 -9.97 -0.75
N THR A 77 1.63 -8.94 0.11
CA THR A 77 0.36 -8.45 0.64
C THR A 77 -0.48 -7.90 -0.51
N ARG A 78 -1.69 -8.43 -0.71
CA ARG A 78 -2.62 -7.97 -1.74
C ARG A 78 -3.61 -6.97 -1.15
N ILE A 79 -3.94 -5.95 -1.93
CA ILE A 79 -4.85 -4.87 -1.56
C ILE A 79 -6.10 -4.93 -2.43
N TYR A 80 -7.26 -4.83 -1.80
CA TYR A 80 -8.57 -4.87 -2.45
C TYR A 80 -9.37 -3.62 -2.05
N PRO A 81 -10.25 -3.10 -2.92
CA PRO A 81 -11.24 -2.13 -2.47
C PRO A 81 -12.13 -2.77 -1.42
N ALA A 82 -12.57 -1.99 -0.43
CA ALA A 82 -13.69 -2.42 0.39
C ALA A 82 -14.92 -2.49 -0.52
N LEU A 83 -15.51 -3.68 -0.63
CA LEU A 83 -16.81 -3.83 -1.29
C LEU A 83 -17.85 -3.16 -0.38
N ASP A 84 -18.64 -2.23 -0.95
CA ASP A 84 -19.90 -1.74 -0.37
C ASP A 84 -20.84 -2.93 -0.07
#